data_AF-A0A534WNK0-F1
#
_entry.id   AF-A0A534WNK0-F1
#
_cell.length_a   1.000
_cell.length_b   1.000
_cell.length_c   1.000
_cell.angle_alpha   90.00
_cell.angle_beta   90.00
_cell.angle_gamma   90.00
#
_symmetry.space_group_name_H-M   'P 1'
#
loop_
_entity.id
_entity.type
_entity.pdbx_description
1 polymer ?
#
loop_
_entity_poly.entity_id
_entity_poly.type
_entity_poly.pdbx_seq_one_letter_code
_entity_poly.pdbx_strand_id
1 'polypeptide(L)'
;MLLTLAGTPFLYYGEEVGLQNGPETADEDKRTPMPWDSSQGGGFTTAEPWHDFAPGRETANVAAQTGDPGSLLSRYRNLIRARHASAALSRGALEVLSGSGPLLAFLRREGTERVLVVHNLGGQPQVATLSVAAAGFDPLFVDSGVALEVAGGSARASVPAHASGVFRMR
;
A
#
# COMPACT_ATOMS: atom_id res chain seq x y z
N MET A 1 -0.87 -3.43 -1.18
CA MET A 1 -0.73 -4.91 -1.28
C MET A 1 0.70 -5.33 -1.58
N LEU A 2 1.35 -4.84 -2.65
CA LEU A 2 2.68 -5.32 -3.06
C LEU A 2 3.73 -5.38 -1.93
N LEU A 3 3.82 -4.33 -1.11
CA LEU A 3 4.78 -4.23 -0.01
C LEU A 3 4.56 -5.22 1.15
N THR A 4 3.43 -5.95 1.20
CA THR A 4 3.11 -6.94 2.24
C THR A 4 3.17 -8.39 1.76
N LEU A 5 3.36 -8.63 0.46
CA LEU A 5 3.54 -9.96 -0.10
C LEU A 5 4.95 -10.53 0.17
N ALA A 6 5.09 -11.84 0.02
CA ALA A 6 6.36 -12.54 0.08
C ALA A 6 7.23 -12.23 -1.15
N GLY A 7 8.55 -12.18 -0.96
CA GLY A 7 9.52 -11.83 -2.01
C GLY A 7 9.95 -10.36 -1.96
N THR A 8 10.84 -9.98 -2.87
CA THR A 8 11.38 -8.62 -2.98
C THR A 8 10.47 -7.76 -3.86
N PRO A 9 9.80 -6.73 -3.31
CA PRO A 9 8.96 -5.84 -4.11
C PRO A 9 9.84 -4.93 -4.98
N PHE A 10 9.41 -4.70 -6.22
CA PHE A 10 9.96 -3.69 -7.11
C PHE A 10 8.90 -2.63 -7.32
N LEU A 11 9.25 -1.36 -7.08
CA LEU A 11 8.38 -0.22 -7.33
C LEU A 11 8.89 0.49 -8.58
N TYR A 12 7.97 0.85 -9.46
CA TYR A 12 8.29 1.71 -10.60
C TYR A 12 8.13 3.18 -10.20
N TYR A 13 8.94 4.06 -10.80
CA TYR A 13 8.90 5.47 -10.44
C TYR A 13 7.52 6.06 -10.74
N GLY A 14 7.03 6.93 -9.85
CA GLY A 14 5.74 7.58 -10.02
C GLY A 14 4.57 6.78 -9.42
N GLU A 15 4.67 5.47 -9.21
CA GLU A 15 3.61 4.69 -8.54
C GLU A 15 3.33 5.22 -7.13
N GLU A 16 4.36 5.75 -6.45
CA GLU A 16 4.26 6.32 -5.12
C GLU A 16 3.50 7.64 -5.07
N VAL A 17 3.40 8.36 -6.17
CA VAL A 17 2.57 9.58 -6.30
C VAL A 17 1.31 9.33 -7.13
N GLY A 18 1.09 8.11 -7.63
CA GLY A 18 -0.07 7.77 -8.45
C GLY A 18 0.03 8.36 -9.85
N LEU A 19 1.25 8.48 -10.37
CA LEU A 19 1.52 8.88 -11.75
C LEU A 19 0.80 7.91 -12.69
N GLN A 20 -0.04 8.45 -13.56
CA GLN A 20 -0.71 7.68 -14.60
C GLN A 20 0.25 7.47 -15.77
N ASN A 21 -0.08 6.52 -16.64
CA ASN A 21 0.53 6.49 -17.96
C ASN A 21 0.12 7.76 -18.75
N GLY A 22 0.89 8.07 -19.78
CA GLY A 22 0.51 9.01 -20.82
C GLY A 22 -0.81 8.62 -21.51
N PRO A 23 -1.35 9.52 -22.34
CA PRO A 23 -2.67 9.37 -22.93
C PRO A 23 -2.76 8.22 -23.94
N GLU A 24 -1.64 7.72 -24.46
CA GLU A 24 -1.61 6.67 -25.46
C GLU A 24 -1.18 5.30 -24.86
N THR A 25 -1.02 4.29 -25.72
CA THR A 25 -0.70 2.92 -25.30
C THR A 25 0.73 2.50 -25.61
N ALA A 26 1.54 3.42 -26.13
CA ALA A 26 2.93 3.16 -26.48
C ALA A 26 3.78 2.95 -25.21
N ASP A 27 5.01 2.45 -25.38
CA ASP A 27 5.87 2.20 -24.22
C ASP A 27 6.39 3.51 -23.62
N GLU A 28 6.55 4.53 -24.45
CA GLU A 28 6.93 5.89 -24.11
C GLU A 28 5.93 6.55 -23.14
N ASP A 29 4.63 6.23 -23.24
CA ASP A 29 3.60 6.70 -22.30
C ASP A 29 3.82 6.17 -20.87
N LYS A 30 4.58 5.10 -20.68
CA LYS A 30 4.96 4.60 -19.35
C LYS A 30 6.26 5.22 -18.85
N ARG A 31 6.87 6.09 -19.66
CA ARG A 31 8.16 6.74 -19.40
C ARG A 31 8.03 8.26 -19.32
N THR A 32 6.81 8.79 -19.24
CA THR A 32 6.57 10.24 -19.13
C THR A 32 7.42 10.87 -18.01
N PRO A 33 7.87 12.13 -18.17
CA PRO A 33 8.71 12.77 -17.17
C PRO A 33 8.08 12.78 -15.77
N MET A 34 8.89 12.49 -14.75
CA MET A 34 8.45 12.55 -13.36
C MET A 34 8.06 13.98 -12.96
N PRO A 35 6.83 14.23 -12.49
CA PRO A 35 6.46 15.53 -11.97
C PRO A 35 6.92 15.69 -10.51
N TRP A 36 7.98 16.48 -10.32
CA TRP A 36 8.47 16.86 -9.00
C TRP A 36 7.60 17.94 -8.35
N ASP A 37 7.10 18.89 -9.13
CA ASP A 37 6.23 19.98 -8.70
C ASP A 37 5.23 20.41 -9.80
N SER A 38 4.49 21.49 -9.56
CA SER A 38 3.47 22.05 -10.48
C SER A 38 3.98 23.14 -11.42
N SER A 39 5.30 23.36 -11.50
CA SER A 39 5.88 24.29 -12.48
C SER A 39 5.68 23.80 -13.92
N GLN A 40 5.89 24.66 -14.91
CA GLN A 40 5.69 24.31 -16.33
C GLN A 40 6.48 23.05 -16.73
N GLY A 41 7.77 23.00 -16.37
CA GLY A 41 8.64 21.85 -16.57
C GLY A 41 8.54 20.78 -15.47
N GLY A 42 7.54 20.88 -14.58
CA GLY A 42 7.25 19.93 -13.51
C GLY A 42 8.42 19.67 -12.56
N GLY A 43 9.36 20.61 -12.44
CA GLY A 43 10.64 20.43 -11.75
C GLY A 43 11.57 19.38 -12.38
N PHE A 44 11.19 18.75 -13.49
CA PHE A 44 11.99 17.77 -14.22
C PHE A 44 13.03 18.45 -15.11
N THR A 45 12.64 19.52 -15.79
CA THR A 45 13.48 20.26 -16.73
C THR A 45 13.12 21.73 -16.76
N THR A 46 14.07 22.57 -17.20
CA THR A 46 13.81 23.97 -17.58
C THR A 46 13.73 24.15 -19.09
N ALA A 47 14.02 23.11 -19.86
CA ALA A 47 13.94 23.07 -21.32
C ALA A 47 12.66 22.33 -21.79
N GLU A 48 12.57 22.03 -23.08
CA GLU A 48 11.52 21.15 -23.61
C GLU A 48 11.74 19.71 -23.10
N PRO A 49 10.74 19.06 -22.49
CA PRO A 49 10.85 17.67 -22.08
C PRO A 49 10.89 16.78 -23.32
N TRP A 50 11.55 15.62 -23.21
CA TRP A 50 11.65 14.66 -24.32
C TRP A 50 10.30 14.02 -24.70
N HIS A 51 9.33 14.08 -23.80
CA HIS A 51 7.98 13.57 -23.94
C HIS A 51 7.02 14.42 -23.10
N ASP A 52 5.75 14.45 -23.49
CA ASP A 52 4.71 15.09 -22.69
C ASP A 52 4.56 14.42 -21.31
N PHE A 53 4.16 15.22 -20.33
CA PHE A 53 3.82 14.70 -19.01
C PHE A 53 2.49 13.94 -19.03
N ALA A 54 2.37 12.95 -18.15
CA ALA A 54 1.10 12.27 -17.90
C ALA A 54 0.02 13.23 -17.35
N PRO A 55 -1.28 12.95 -17.59
CA PRO A 55 -2.39 13.74 -17.07
C PRO A 55 -2.43 13.74 -15.53
N GLY A 56 -2.94 14.83 -14.95
CA GLY A 56 -3.14 14.95 -13.51
C GLY A 56 -1.87 15.25 -12.70
N ARG A 57 -0.76 15.56 -13.36
CA ARG A 57 0.53 15.92 -12.73
C ARG A 57 0.42 17.07 -11.74
N GLU A 58 -0.58 17.93 -11.88
CA GLU A 58 -0.82 19.10 -11.02
C GLU A 58 -1.10 18.69 -9.57
N THR A 59 -1.65 17.49 -9.35
CA THR A 59 -1.91 16.90 -8.02
C THR A 59 -1.10 15.62 -7.77
N ALA A 60 -0.81 14.85 -8.81
CA ALA A 60 0.04 13.66 -8.76
C ALA A 60 1.54 14.02 -8.91
N ASN A 61 2.04 14.93 -8.06
CA ASN A 61 3.46 15.30 -8.01
C ASN A 61 4.05 15.20 -6.59
N VAL A 62 5.38 15.12 -6.53
CA VAL A 62 6.12 14.91 -5.27
C VAL A 62 5.89 16.05 -4.28
N ALA A 63 5.92 17.30 -4.74
CA ALA A 63 5.76 18.47 -3.89
C ALA A 63 4.36 18.51 -3.25
N ALA A 64 3.30 18.28 -4.01
CA ALA A 64 1.92 18.28 -3.53
C ALA A 64 1.64 17.20 -2.48
N GLN A 65 2.29 16.03 -2.60
CA GLN A 65 2.10 14.92 -1.66
C GLN A 65 3.09 14.93 -0.49
N THR A 66 4.19 15.70 -0.61
CA THR A 66 5.18 15.81 0.46
C THR A 66 4.60 16.59 1.64
N GLY A 67 4.61 15.97 2.82
CA GLY A 67 4.09 16.57 4.04
C GLY A 67 2.61 16.31 4.28
N ASP A 68 1.84 15.85 3.28
CA ASP A 68 0.47 15.39 3.46
C ASP A 68 0.46 13.94 4.00
N PRO A 69 0.01 13.68 5.24
CA PRO A 69 -0.06 12.33 5.80
C PRO A 69 -1.09 11.42 5.10
N GLY A 70 -2.09 12.00 4.43
CA GLY A 70 -3.13 11.29 3.68
C GLY A 70 -2.74 10.93 2.26
N SER A 71 -1.60 11.43 1.76
CA SER A 71 -1.15 11.20 0.40
C SER A 71 -0.72 9.75 0.12
N LEU A 72 -0.73 9.38 -1.16
CA LEU A 72 -0.22 8.08 -1.60
C LEU A 72 1.28 7.95 -1.29
N LEU A 73 2.05 9.03 -1.44
CA LEU A 73 3.47 9.06 -1.11
C LEU A 73 3.72 8.75 0.38
N SER A 74 2.94 9.36 1.27
CA SER A 74 3.00 9.05 2.70
C SER A 74 2.59 7.62 2.98
N ARG A 75 1.56 7.10 2.30
CA ARG A 75 1.14 5.69 2.40
C ARG A 75 2.26 4.72 2.03
N TYR A 76 2.95 4.95 0.90
CA TYR A 76 4.11 4.17 0.49
C TYR A 76 5.24 4.22 1.52
N ARG A 77 5.61 5.41 1.99
CA ARG A 77 6.63 5.59 3.03
C ARG A 77 6.28 4.84 4.32
N ASN A 78 5.01 4.90 4.75
CA ASN A 78 4.54 4.22 5.94
C ASN A 78 4.58 2.68 5.79
N LEU A 79 4.17 2.14 4.64
CA LEU A 79 4.25 0.71 4.35
C LEU A 79 5.70 0.20 4.24
N ILE A 80 6.60 0.99 3.64
CA ILE A 80 8.03 0.66 3.60
C ILE A 80 8.61 0.62 5.01
N ARG A 81 8.29 1.61 5.86
CA ARG A 81 8.67 1.62 7.27
C ARG A 81 8.13 0.40 8.02
N ALA A 82 6.87 0.05 7.82
CA ALA A 82 6.25 -1.16 8.40
C ALA A 82 6.99 -2.43 7.97
N ARG A 83 7.33 -2.56 6.68
CA ARG A 83 8.07 -3.70 6.14
C ARG A 83 9.47 -3.81 6.76
N HIS A 84 10.22 -2.70 6.85
CA HIS A 84 11.55 -2.69 7.48
C HIS A 84 11.50 -3.01 8.97
N ALA A 85 10.41 -2.64 9.66
CA ALA A 85 10.21 -2.92 11.07
C ALA A 85 9.77 -4.37 11.37
N SER A 86 9.60 -5.23 10.37
CA SER A 86 9.15 -6.62 10.54
C SER A 86 9.92 -7.60 9.64
N ALA A 87 10.54 -8.60 10.29
CA ALA A 87 11.19 -9.71 9.60
C ALA A 87 10.16 -10.58 8.87
N ALA A 88 8.98 -10.79 9.48
CA ALA A 88 7.87 -11.51 8.88
C ALA A 88 7.40 -10.85 7.58
N LEU A 89 7.22 -9.53 7.54
CA LEU A 89 6.87 -8.83 6.28
C LEU A 89 8.01 -8.88 5.26
N SER A 90 9.26 -8.76 5.71
CA SER A 90 10.42 -8.70 4.81
C SER A 90 10.74 -10.03 4.12
N ARG A 91 10.72 -11.15 4.87
CA ARG A 91 11.21 -12.46 4.38
C ARG A 91 10.31 -13.64 4.73
N GLY A 92 9.34 -13.43 5.61
CA GLY A 92 8.54 -14.51 6.18
C GLY A 92 7.64 -15.22 5.15
N ALA A 93 7.33 -16.47 5.44
CA ALA A 93 6.39 -17.28 4.66
C ALA A 93 4.98 -16.65 4.69
N LEU A 94 4.22 -16.85 3.62
CA LEU A 94 2.84 -16.35 3.49
C LEU A 94 1.85 -17.51 3.66
N GLU A 95 0.83 -17.31 4.49
CA GLU A 95 -0.26 -18.26 4.73
C GLU A 95 -1.60 -17.55 4.50
N VAL A 96 -2.36 -17.94 3.47
CA VAL A 96 -3.64 -17.33 3.13
C VAL A 96 -4.71 -17.74 4.14
N LEU A 97 -5.47 -16.77 4.66
CA LEU A 97 -6.58 -16.99 5.59
C LEU A 97 -7.95 -16.87 4.90
N SER A 98 -8.08 -15.93 3.96
CA SER A 98 -9.28 -15.75 3.13
C SER A 98 -8.90 -15.58 1.67
N GLY A 99 -9.61 -16.27 0.78
CA GLY A 99 -9.34 -16.25 -0.66
C GLY A 99 -10.57 -16.10 -1.55
N SER A 100 -11.79 -16.07 -1.00
CA SER A 100 -13.02 -15.85 -1.76
C SER A 100 -13.62 -14.48 -1.41
N GLY A 101 -13.77 -13.63 -2.42
CA GLY A 101 -14.37 -12.29 -2.29
C GLY A 101 -13.35 -11.14 -2.24
N PRO A 102 -13.82 -9.91 -1.97
CA PRO A 102 -13.00 -8.71 -2.06
C PRO A 102 -12.02 -8.54 -0.89
N LEU A 103 -12.14 -9.32 0.19
CA LEU A 103 -11.23 -9.27 1.34
C LEU A 103 -10.13 -10.32 1.20
N LEU A 104 -8.90 -9.85 0.98
CA LEU A 104 -7.69 -10.65 1.03
C LEU A 104 -7.08 -10.56 2.43
N ALA A 105 -7.05 -11.68 3.15
CA ALA A 105 -6.40 -11.79 4.45
C ALA A 105 -5.37 -12.91 4.45
N PHE A 106 -4.19 -12.65 5.02
CA PHE A 106 -3.12 -13.64 5.14
C PHE A 106 -2.21 -13.33 6.32
N LEU A 107 -1.45 -14.34 6.74
CA LEU A 107 -0.37 -14.22 7.71
C LEU A 107 0.98 -14.17 7.01
N ARG A 108 1.89 -13.41 7.59
CA ARG A 108 3.33 -13.50 7.34
C ARG A 108 4.02 -14.03 8.59
N ARG A 109 4.92 -15.01 8.44
CA ARG A 109 5.60 -15.66 9.57
C ARG A 109 7.10 -15.77 9.34
N GLU A 110 7.89 -15.33 10.30
CA GLU A 110 9.34 -15.50 10.33
C GLU A 110 9.79 -15.70 11.78
N GLY A 111 10.38 -16.86 12.08
CA GLY A 111 10.71 -17.25 13.45
C GLY A 111 9.49 -17.19 14.36
N THR A 112 9.56 -16.38 15.41
CA THR A 112 8.45 -16.16 16.36
C THR A 112 7.54 -14.99 15.95
N GLU A 113 7.93 -14.17 14.98
CA GLU A 113 7.12 -13.03 14.55
C GLU A 113 6.01 -13.49 13.60
N ARG A 114 4.78 -13.10 13.93
CA ARG A 114 3.59 -13.32 13.10
C ARG A 114 2.92 -11.98 12.83
N VAL A 115 2.59 -11.72 11.58
CA VAL A 115 1.92 -10.50 11.13
C VAL A 115 0.66 -10.86 10.38
N LEU A 116 -0.47 -10.33 10.83
CA LEU A 116 -1.74 -10.38 10.12
C LEU A 116 -1.82 -9.22 9.12
N VAL A 117 -2.15 -9.53 7.88
CA VAL A 117 -2.40 -8.56 6.82
C VAL A 117 -3.84 -8.72 6.34
N VAL A 118 -4.55 -7.60 6.22
CA VAL A 118 -5.89 -7.53 5.63
C VAL A 118 -5.92 -6.41 4.58
N HIS A 119 -6.43 -6.74 3.39
CA HIS A 119 -6.66 -5.82 2.29
C HIS A 119 -8.08 -5.97 1.80
N ASN A 120 -8.86 -4.89 1.82
CA ASN A 120 -10.12 -4.84 1.08
C ASN A 120 -9.85 -4.32 -0.33
N LEU A 121 -9.99 -5.18 -1.32
CA LEU A 121 -9.81 -4.86 -2.73
C LEU A 121 -11.10 -4.34 -3.38
N GLY A 122 -12.23 -4.46 -2.68
CA GLY A 122 -13.54 -4.00 -3.15
C GLY A 122 -13.85 -2.55 -2.81
N GLY A 123 -14.81 -2.00 -3.54
CA GLY A 123 -15.34 -0.65 -3.34
C GLY A 123 -16.39 -0.52 -2.22
N GLN A 124 -16.60 -1.57 -1.43
CA GLN A 124 -17.57 -1.59 -0.33
C GLN A 124 -16.90 -2.07 0.97
N PRO A 125 -17.28 -1.54 2.15
CA PRO A 125 -16.77 -2.02 3.43
C PRO A 125 -16.95 -3.54 3.59
N GLN A 126 -15.96 -4.19 4.17
CA GLN A 126 -15.97 -5.63 4.44
C GLN A 126 -15.85 -5.88 5.94
N VAL A 127 -16.60 -6.87 6.42
CA VAL A 127 -16.47 -7.40 7.78
C VAL A 127 -16.27 -8.90 7.68
N ALA A 128 -15.22 -9.43 8.30
CA ALA A 128 -14.95 -10.86 8.29
C ALA A 128 -14.40 -11.35 9.63
N THR A 129 -14.75 -12.59 9.98
CA THR A 129 -14.12 -13.31 11.09
C THR A 129 -12.97 -14.13 10.53
N LEU A 130 -11.78 -13.89 11.04
CA LEU A 130 -10.54 -14.56 10.66
C LEU A 130 -10.16 -15.55 11.76
N SER A 131 -9.93 -16.81 11.40
CA SER A 131 -9.50 -17.87 12.31
C SER A 131 -8.02 -17.69 12.68
N VAL A 132 -7.74 -16.71 13.53
CA VAL A 132 -6.39 -16.39 14.02
C VAL A 132 -6.38 -16.30 15.53
N ALA A 133 -5.54 -17.12 16.17
CA ALA A 133 -5.32 -17.08 17.60
C ALA A 133 -4.19 -16.08 17.93
N ALA A 134 -4.57 -14.97 18.57
CA ALA A 134 -3.66 -13.97 19.13
C ALA A 134 -4.23 -13.43 20.44
N ALA A 135 -3.34 -13.08 21.38
CA ALA A 135 -3.69 -12.34 22.59
C ALA A 135 -3.88 -10.85 22.29
N GLY A 136 -3.31 -10.34 21.19
CA GLY A 136 -3.51 -8.97 20.75
C GLY A 136 -2.86 -8.66 19.41
N PHE A 137 -3.08 -7.43 18.95
CA PHE A 137 -2.60 -6.91 17.68
C PHE A 137 -1.95 -5.54 17.89
N ASP A 138 -0.70 -5.39 17.49
CA ASP A 138 0.02 -4.12 17.49
C ASP A 138 0.11 -3.59 16.06
N PRO A 139 -0.34 -2.35 15.79
CA PRO A 139 -0.39 -1.82 14.43
C PRO A 139 1.02 -1.57 13.88
N LEU A 140 1.29 -2.06 12.68
CA LEU A 140 2.45 -1.70 11.86
C LEU A 140 2.08 -0.68 10.78
N PHE A 141 0.89 -0.84 10.19
CA PHE A 141 0.29 0.09 9.24
C PHE A 141 -1.23 -0.09 9.30
N VAL A 142 -1.99 0.98 9.42
CA VAL A 142 -3.46 0.92 9.50
C VAL A 142 -4.04 2.13 8.77
N ASP A 143 -4.81 1.89 7.72
CA ASP A 143 -5.61 2.95 7.11
C ASP A 143 -6.76 3.37 8.03
N SER A 144 -7.23 4.61 7.87
CA SER A 144 -8.35 5.14 8.67
C SER A 144 -9.59 4.23 8.59
N GLY A 145 -10.19 3.96 9.74
CA GLY A 145 -11.41 3.15 9.87
C GLY A 145 -11.21 1.63 9.86
N VAL A 146 -9.98 1.14 9.66
CA VAL A 146 -9.69 -0.30 9.81
C VAL A 146 -9.64 -0.67 11.30
N ALA A 147 -10.37 -1.71 11.69
CA ALA A 147 -10.43 -2.18 13.08
C ALA A 147 -10.31 -3.71 13.18
N LEU A 148 -9.70 -4.18 14.27
CA LEU A 148 -9.63 -5.59 14.65
C LEU A 148 -10.16 -5.77 16.08
N GLU A 149 -11.07 -6.72 16.26
CA GLU A 149 -11.59 -7.12 17.56
C GLU A 149 -11.24 -8.59 17.82
N VAL A 150 -10.62 -8.89 18.95
CA VAL A 150 -10.31 -10.27 19.35
C VAL A 150 -11.57 -10.90 19.94
N ALA A 151 -11.97 -12.07 19.44
CA ALA A 151 -13.09 -12.83 19.94
C ALA A 151 -12.76 -14.33 19.99
N GLY A 152 -12.50 -14.87 21.19
CA GLY A 152 -12.49 -16.32 21.44
C GLY A 152 -11.60 -17.17 20.52
N GLY A 153 -10.38 -16.72 20.22
CA GLY A 153 -9.46 -17.44 19.32
C GLY A 153 -9.62 -17.10 17.83
N SER A 154 -10.42 -16.09 17.50
CA SER A 154 -10.55 -15.48 16.19
C SER A 154 -10.39 -13.96 16.28
N ALA A 155 -10.21 -13.31 15.13
CA ALA A 155 -10.24 -11.85 15.02
C ALA A 155 -11.33 -11.41 14.04
N ARG A 156 -12.20 -10.50 14.46
CA ARG A 156 -13.17 -9.84 13.59
C ARG A 156 -12.54 -8.59 13.00
N ALA A 157 -12.38 -8.56 11.68
CA ALA A 157 -11.86 -7.43 10.93
C ALA A 157 -13.00 -6.61 10.33
N SER A 158 -12.96 -5.29 10.53
CA SER A 158 -13.78 -4.31 9.81
C SER A 158 -12.85 -3.46 8.95
N VAL A 159 -13.04 -3.51 7.63
CA VAL A 159 -12.10 -2.92 6.66
C VAL A 159 -12.89 -2.09 5.65
N PRO A 160 -12.76 -0.74 5.64
CA PRO A 160 -13.40 0.12 4.64
C PRO A 160 -12.99 -0.21 3.21
N ALA A 161 -13.71 0.33 2.23
CA ALA A 161 -13.39 0.18 0.81
C ALA A 161 -11.92 0.57 0.53
N HIS A 162 -11.19 -0.27 -0.21
CA HIS A 162 -9.78 -0.03 -0.59
C HIS A 162 -8.78 0.19 0.58
N ALA A 163 -9.19 -0.11 1.81
CA ALA A 163 -8.38 0.07 3.01
C ALA A 163 -7.57 -1.19 3.33
N SER A 164 -6.51 -0.99 4.09
CA SER A 164 -5.55 -2.02 4.48
C SER A 164 -5.16 -1.90 5.95
N GLY A 165 -4.94 -3.05 6.58
CA GLY A 165 -4.41 -3.14 7.93
C GLY A 165 -3.30 -4.19 8.00
N VAL A 166 -2.25 -3.87 8.76
CA VAL A 166 -1.08 -4.72 8.97
C VAL A 166 -0.75 -4.68 10.46
N PHE A 167 -0.80 -5.84 11.09
CA PHE A 167 -0.77 -5.95 12.55
C PHE A 167 0.19 -7.06 12.98
N ARG A 168 1.14 -6.72 13.86
CA ARG A 168 1.93 -7.73 14.55
C ARG A 168 1.05 -8.42 15.59
N MET A 169 1.10 -9.75 15.63
CA MET A 169 0.34 -10.57 16.57
C MET A 169 1.14 -10.76 17.87
N ARG A 170 0.46 -10.60 19.01
CA ARG A 170 0.97 -10.97 20.36
C ARG A 170 0.38 -12.28 20.82
#